data_AF-A0A2V2Z039-F1
#
_entry.id   AF-A0A2V2Z039-F1
#
_cell.length_a   1.000
_cell.length_b   1.000
_cell.length_c   1.000
_cell.angle_alpha   90.00
_cell.angle_beta   90.00
_cell.angle_gamma   90.00
#
_symmetry.space_group_name_H-M   'P 1'
#
loop_
_entity.id
_entity.type
_entity.pdbx_description
1 polymer ?
#
loop_
_entity_poly.entity_id
_entity_poly.type
_entity_poly.pdbx_seq_one_letter_code
_entity_poly.pdbx_strand_id
1 'polypeptide(L)' 'MNTNLRIPHGEDKVKVELTVKELMVLAGARFPNNHMIEVGARKKLNEVLEQTYEIEGRSQSAYEF' A
#
# COMPACT_ATOMS: atom_id res chain seq x y z
N MET A 1 -17.52 -3.24 -17.34
CA MET A 1 -16.45 -2.29 -16.99
C MET A 1 -15.33 -3.08 -16.34
N ASN A 2 -14.27 -3.39 -17.10
CA ASN A 2 -13.10 -4.08 -16.58
C ASN A 2 -12.11 -2.98 -16.18
N THR A 3 -12.08 -2.61 -14.90
CA THR A 3 -11.04 -1.73 -14.36
C THR A 3 -9.76 -2.53 -14.28
N ASN A 4 -9.16 -2.81 -15.43
CA ASN A 4 -7.80 -3.31 -15.50
C ASN A 4 -6.91 -2.17 -15.02
N LEU A 5 -6.68 -2.16 -13.71
CA LEU A 5 -5.70 -1.29 -13.07
C LEU A 5 -4.34 -1.76 -13.60
N ARG A 6 -3.91 -1.21 -14.73
CA ARG A 6 -2.57 -1.42 -15.26
C ARG A 6 -1.62 -0.70 -14.33
N ILE A 7 -1.12 -1.41 -13.32
CA ILE A 7 -0.05 -0.93 -12.46
C ILE A 7 1.20 -0.88 -13.34
N PRO A 8 1.72 0.31 -13.67
CA PRO A 8 3.03 0.43 -14.32
C PRO A 8 4.04 -0.28 -13.42
N HIS A 9 4.98 -1.05 -13.98
CA HIS A 9 5.99 -1.78 -13.19
C HIS A 9 5.45 -2.89 -12.27
N GLY A 10 4.30 -3.51 -12.60
CA GLY A 10 3.69 -4.54 -11.76
C GLY A 10 4.53 -5.81 -11.48
N GLU A 11 5.58 -6.06 -12.25
CA GLU A 11 6.52 -7.17 -12.06
C GLU A 11 7.77 -6.76 -11.25
N ASP A 12 7.94 -5.47 -10.97
CA ASP A 12 9.11 -4.94 -10.27
C ASP A 12 9.00 -5.22 -8.77
N LYS A 13 10.12 -5.65 -8.18
CA LYS A 13 10.18 -6.04 -6.78
C LYS A 13 10.61 -4.87 -5.91
N VAL A 14 9.78 -4.56 -4.91
CA VAL A 14 10.09 -3.60 -3.84
C VAL A 14 10.48 -4.34 -2.56
N LYS A 15 11.41 -3.75 -1.81
CA LYS A 15 11.81 -4.21 -0.47
C LYS A 15 11.27 -3.21 0.56
N VAL A 16 10.67 -3.73 1.62
CA VAL A 16 10.12 -2.91 2.71
C VAL A 16 10.69 -3.42 4.04
N GLU A 17 11.15 -2.51 4.88
CA GLU A 17 11.57 -2.84 6.23
C GLU A 17 10.36 -2.84 7.17
N LEU A 18 10.06 -4.01 7.73
CA LEU A 18 8.94 -4.23 8.63
C LEU A 18 9.42 -4.96 9.88
N THR A 19 8.80 -4.66 11.00
CA THR A 19 8.96 -5.47 12.20
C THR A 19 8.23 -6.80 12.05
N VAL A 20 8.64 -7.81 12.83
CA VAL A 20 7.99 -9.14 12.81
C VAL A 20 6.48 -9.03 13.06
N LYS A 21 6.03 -8.17 13.97
CA LYS A 21 4.60 -8.00 14.27
C LYS A 21 3.83 -7.42 13.09
N GLU A 22 4.39 -6.42 12.41
CA GLU A 22 3.78 -5.83 11.21
C GLU A 22 3.68 -6.86 10.09
N LEU A 23 4.74 -7.64 9.85
CA LEU A 23 4.71 -8.72 8.86
C LEU A 23 3.65 -9.77 9.20
N MET A 24 3.55 -10.18 10.46
CA MET A 24 2.54 -11.15 10.90
C MET A 24 1.11 -10.62 10.68
N VAL A 25 0.86 -9.33 10.93
CA VAL A 25 -0.44 -8.73 10.62
C VAL A 25 -0.77 -8.82 9.14
N LEU A 26 0.18 -8.44 8.28
CA LEU A 26 -0.02 -8.49 6.83
C LEU A 26 -0.22 -9.92 6.32
N ALA A 27 0.36 -10.92 6.98
CA ALA A 27 0.14 -12.34 6.71
C ALA A 27 -1.21 -12.87 7.25
N GLY A 28 -2.02 -12.04 7.91
CA GLY A 28 -3.36 -12.37 8.40
C GLY A 28 -3.45 -12.66 9.89
N ALA A 29 -2.36 -12.55 10.66
CA ALA A 29 -2.42 -12.66 12.11
C ALA A 29 -3.15 -11.45 12.70
N ARG A 30 -4.10 -11.70 13.61
CA ARG A 30 -4.84 -10.63 14.27
C ARG A 30 -4.21 -10.26 15.59
N PHE A 31 -4.12 -8.96 15.86
CA PHE A 31 -3.70 -8.40 17.14
C PHE A 31 -4.86 -7.57 17.71
N PRO A 32 -5.88 -8.21 18.32
CA PRO A 32 -7.13 -7.54 18.74
C PRO A 32 -6.89 -6.38 19.71
N ASN A 33 -5.81 -6.45 20.48
CA ASN A 33 -5.46 -5.44 21.47
C ASN A 33 -4.54 -4.35 20.91
N ASN A 34 -4.16 -4.42 19.63
CA ASN A 34 -3.22 -3.47 19.04
C ASN A 34 -3.43 -3.29 17.53
N HIS A 35 -4.53 -2.62 17.17
CA HIS A 35 -4.86 -2.24 15.81
C HIS A 35 -3.83 -1.28 15.17
N MET A 36 -3.02 -0.58 15.99
CA MET A 36 -1.98 0.33 15.50
C MET A 36 -0.91 -0.39 14.70
N ILE A 37 -0.67 -1.68 14.98
CA ILE A 37 0.30 -2.50 14.22
C ILE A 37 -0.18 -2.69 12.79
N GLU A 38 -1.47 -2.93 12.58
CA GLU A 38 -2.05 -3.06 11.23
C GLU A 38 -1.96 -1.75 10.45
N VAL A 39 -2.39 -0.66 11.08
CA VAL A 39 -2.35 0.67 10.46
C VAL A 39 -0.92 1.06 10.12
N GLY A 40 0.03 0.82 11.03
CA GLY A 40 1.46 1.08 10.81
C GLY A 40 2.04 0.27 9.66
N ALA A 41 1.76 -1.04 9.61
CA ALA A 41 2.23 -1.91 8.53
C ALA A 41 1.72 -1.45 7.16
N ARG A 42 0.42 -1.13 7.06
CA ARG A 42 -0.18 -0.61 5.82
C ARG A 42 0.40 0.74 5.42
N LYS A 43 0.59 1.65 6.38
CA LYS A 43 1.17 2.97 6.12
C LYS A 43 2.57 2.86 5.52
N LYS A 44 3.44 2.02 6.09
CA LYS A 44 4.80 1.78 5.56
C LYS A 44 4.79 1.21 4.14
N LEU A 45 3.89 0.26 3.84
CA LEU A 45 3.73 -0.27 2.49
C LEU A 45 3.36 0.85 1.49
N ASN A 46 2.38 1.67 1.85
CA ASN A 46 1.93 2.77 0.99
C ASN A 46 3.04 3.80 0.78
N GLU A 47 3.77 4.18 1.84
CA GLU A 47 4.89 5.11 1.72
C GLU A 47 5.98 4.60 0.78
N VAL A 48 6.33 3.31 0.83
CA VAL A 48 7.32 2.74 -0.10
C VAL A 48 6.79 2.70 -1.53
N LEU A 49 5.50 2.39 -1.73
CA LEU A 49 4.88 2.38 -3.06
C LEU A 49 4.83 3.80 -3.66
N GLU A 50 4.46 4.79 -2.86
CA GLU A 50 4.46 6.20 -3.25
C GLU A 50 5.87 6.70 -3.59
N GLN A 51 6.87 6.37 -2.78
CA GLN A 51 8.26 6.74 -3.02
C GLN A 51 8.87 6.05 -4.24
N THR A 52 8.57 4.77 -4.45
CA THR A 52 9.21 3.98 -5.52
C THR A 52 8.65 4.33 -6.89
N TYR A 53 7.35 4.62 -6.96
CA TYR A 53 6.66 4.72 -8.25
C TYR A 53 6.07 6.10 -8.54
N GLU A 54 6.38 7.14 -7.73
CA GLU A 54 5.77 8.47 -7.81
C GLU A 54 4.31 8.38 -8.24
N ILE A 55 3.55 7.50 -7.56
CA ILE A 55 2.17 7.23 -7.92
C ILE A 55 1.42 8.52 -7.66
N GLU A 56 1.28 9.36 -8.69
CA GLU A 56 0.48 10.59 -8.63
C GLU A 56 -0.88 10.15 -8.13
N GLY A 57 -1.16 10.52 -6.88
CA GLY A 57 -2.36 10.13 -6.19
C GLY A 57 -3.53 10.71 -6.94
N ARG A 58 -4.12 9.92 -7.84
CA ARG A 58 -5.41 10.13 -8.51
C ARG A 58 -5.83 11.59 -8.43
N SER A 59 -5.11 12.47 -9.12
CA SER A 59 -5.56 13.85 -9.33
C SER A 59 -6.93 13.71 -9.97
N GLN A 60 -7.96 14.01 -9.18
CA GLN A 60 -9.34 14.06 -9.62
C GLN A 60 -9.36 14.90 -10.88
N SER A 61 -9.43 14.22 -12.03
CA SER A 61 -9.63 14.84 -13.31
C SER A 61 -11.01 15.47 -13.21
N ALA A 62 -10.99 16.78 -12.95
CA ALA A 62 -11.91 17.77 -13.46
C ALA A 62 -13.22 17.16 -13.95
N TYR A 63 -14.25 17.21 -13.09
CA TYR A 63 -15.61 17.31 -13.59
C TYR A 63 -15.74 18.67 -14.28
N GLU A 64 -15.27 18.74 -15.52
CA GLU A 64 -15.71 19.74 -16.49
C GLU A 64 -17.05 19.27 -17.05
N PHE A 65 -18.11 19.95 -16.65
CA PHE A 65 -19.30 20.25 -17.46
C PHE A 65 -19.86 21.61 -17.05
#